data_AF-A0A946B3A6-F1
#
_entry.id   AF-A0A946B3A6-F1
#
_cell.length_a   1.000
_cell.length_b   1.000
_cell.length_c   1.000
_cell.angle_alpha   90.00
_cell.angle_beta   90.00
_cell.angle_gamma   90.00
#
_symmetry.space_group_name_H-M   'P 1'
#
loop_
_entity.id
_entity.type
_entity.pdbx_description
1 polymer ?
#
loop_
_entity_poly.entity_id
_entity_poly.type
_entity_poly.pdbx_seq_one_letter_code
_entity_poly.pdbx_strand_id
1 'polypeptide(L)'
;EEAQNFSLERHQAHADRYERANEFADVVMGLWDSFDADALLYDKASGEFFDPSKIRTLNHKGKHFSVKGPLNASRSPQGRPVVIQAGGSDATVSMGSRIADVVFTAQADLQAAQTFYRQVKDAAVGHGRAPGDVKVMPGLSVFVGRTREEAQAKFDALHSMVDVADAIHGLSLLLGGVDLSGYDPDGPMPELEGNDLRMSGPGTFVRIGREKNYTLGQVAVQSKAARNHCLIVGDAKDVADHMEHWFREGGADGFNLLPPIMPGSLQDFCDLVVPELQQRGLFRTEYALKNTLSRFRPQHMMVRGVIELAVSECMFTKCGTNQDQGRAGDFGCLHSSANVPKCSLDNQLIRPGRTIHNDHGAIRAVKRR
;
A
#
# COMPACT_ATOMS: atom_id res chain seq x y z
N GLU A 1 7.44 -19.57 10.22
CA GLU A 1 8.43 -19.46 9.14
C GLU A 1 9.21 -18.14 9.13
N GLU A 2 8.58 -16.97 8.97
CA GLU A 2 9.33 -15.69 8.89
C GLU A 2 10.27 -15.45 10.08
N ALA A 3 9.79 -15.58 11.32
CA ALA A 3 10.61 -15.43 12.52
C ALA A 3 11.84 -16.37 12.52
N GLN A 4 11.65 -17.59 12.05
CA GLN A 4 12.68 -18.64 12.01
C GLN A 4 13.78 -18.32 11.00
N ASN A 5 13.47 -17.55 9.95
CA ASN A 5 14.46 -17.03 9.00
C ASN A 5 15.31 -15.87 9.59
N PHE A 6 14.92 -15.31 10.73
CA PHE A 6 15.63 -14.21 11.42
C PHE A 6 16.06 -14.57 12.84
N SER A 7 16.43 -15.83 13.05
CA SER A 7 16.98 -16.35 14.32
C SER A 7 16.02 -16.26 15.52
N LEU A 8 14.71 -16.29 15.27
CA LEU A 8 13.67 -16.36 16.30
C LEU A 8 12.85 -17.64 16.14
N GLU A 9 12.61 -18.37 17.23
CA GLU A 9 11.80 -19.59 17.18
C GLU A 9 10.34 -19.32 16.79
N ARG A 10 9.79 -18.20 17.28
CA ARG A 10 8.42 -17.73 17.04
C ARG A 10 8.36 -16.22 16.96
N HIS A 11 7.26 -15.70 16.41
CA HIS A 11 7.01 -14.26 16.42
C HIS A 11 6.89 -13.73 17.85
N GLN A 12 7.41 -12.52 18.08
CA GLN A 12 7.15 -11.77 19.31
C GLN A 12 5.65 -11.47 19.45
N ALA A 13 5.22 -11.24 20.70
CA ALA A 13 3.84 -10.86 20.99
C ALA A 13 3.47 -9.56 20.26
N HIS A 14 2.18 -9.41 19.93
CA HIS A 14 1.71 -8.28 19.13
C HIS A 14 2.14 -6.92 19.71
N ALA A 15 2.01 -6.72 21.02
CA ALA A 15 2.40 -5.47 21.68
C ALA A 15 3.91 -5.19 21.54
N ASP A 16 4.76 -6.18 21.79
CA ASP A 16 6.22 -6.05 21.68
C ASP A 16 6.66 -5.71 20.25
N ARG A 17 5.96 -6.25 19.24
CA ARG A 17 6.23 -5.91 17.84
C ARG A 17 5.98 -4.43 17.56
N TYR A 18 4.88 -3.86 18.06
CA TYR A 18 4.57 -2.44 17.87
C TYR A 18 5.45 -1.51 18.71
N GLU A 19 5.85 -1.92 19.92
CA GLU A 19 6.84 -1.20 20.73
C GLU A 19 8.16 -1.09 19.96
N ARG A 20 8.67 -2.22 19.46
CA ARG A 20 9.89 -2.25 18.64
C ARG A 20 9.76 -1.49 17.33
N ALA A 21 8.61 -1.57 16.65
CA ALA A 21 8.37 -0.85 15.40
C ALA A 21 8.35 0.67 15.60
N ASN A 22 7.76 1.16 16.70
CA ASN A 22 7.78 2.59 17.03
C ASN A 22 9.22 3.07 17.29
N GLU A 23 9.99 2.34 18.10
CA GLU A 23 11.38 2.72 18.35
C GLU A 23 12.22 2.69 17.07
N PHE A 24 12.01 1.69 16.21
CA PHE A 24 12.68 1.61 14.92
C PHE A 24 12.35 2.82 14.03
N ALA A 25 11.08 3.21 13.96
CA ALA A 25 10.67 4.37 13.18
C ALA A 25 11.30 5.67 13.70
N ASP A 26 11.37 5.86 15.01
CA ASP A 26 12.00 7.02 15.63
C ASP A 26 13.50 7.09 15.28
N VAL A 27 14.20 5.96 15.35
CA VAL A 27 15.62 5.86 14.96
C VAL A 27 15.82 6.21 13.49
N VAL A 28 15.03 5.61 12.59
CA VAL A 28 15.19 5.82 11.14
C VAL A 28 14.87 7.26 10.75
N MET A 29 13.78 7.83 11.28
CA MET A 29 13.43 9.22 10.99
C MET A 29 14.45 10.20 11.56
N GLY A 30 14.95 9.97 12.78
CA GLY A 30 16.03 10.77 13.34
C GLY A 30 17.33 10.69 12.54
N LEU A 31 17.65 9.52 11.96
CA LEU A 31 18.78 9.38 11.04
C LEU A 31 18.57 10.15 9.73
N TRP A 32 17.38 10.15 9.14
CA TRP A 32 17.09 10.91 7.92
C TRP A 32 17.20 12.43 8.11
N ASP A 33 17.01 12.92 9.33
CA ASP A 33 17.19 14.33 9.70
C ASP A 33 18.58 14.63 10.29
N SER A 34 19.56 13.73 10.12
CA SER A 34 20.95 13.97 10.56
C SER A 34 21.65 15.14 9.83
N PHE A 35 21.19 15.49 8.63
CA PHE A 35 21.74 16.57 7.79
C PHE A 35 20.67 17.64 7.57
N ASP A 36 20.98 18.90 7.89
CA ASP A 36 20.12 20.02 7.50
C ASP A 36 20.10 20.16 5.96
N ALA A 37 19.06 20.81 5.42
CA ALA A 37 18.81 20.85 3.98
C ALA A 37 19.93 21.53 3.16
N ASP A 38 20.67 22.43 3.79
CA ASP A 38 21.77 23.23 3.23
C ASP A 38 23.13 22.89 3.89
N ALA A 39 23.25 21.67 4.44
CA ALA A 39 24.48 21.20 5.06
C ALA A 39 25.62 21.00 4.04
N LEU A 40 25.31 20.67 2.77
CA LEU A 40 26.31 20.46 1.72
C LEU A 40 26.51 21.75 0.92
N LEU A 41 27.69 22.36 1.06
CA LEU A 41 28.04 23.66 0.47
C LEU A 41 28.61 23.52 -0.95
N TYR A 42 29.36 22.45 -1.19
CA TYR A 42 30.07 22.19 -2.44
C TYR A 42 30.95 23.37 -2.93
N ASP A 43 31.55 24.13 -2.02
CA ASP A 43 32.36 25.30 -2.35
C ASP A 43 33.75 24.87 -2.85
N LYS A 44 33.99 25.06 -4.15
CA LYS A 44 35.27 24.74 -4.79
C LYS A 44 36.36 25.77 -4.53
N ALA A 45 36.01 27.00 -4.18
CA ALA A 45 36.97 28.07 -3.92
C ALA A 45 37.57 27.95 -2.51
N SER A 46 36.72 27.72 -1.51
CA SER A 46 37.18 27.48 -0.12
C SER A 46 37.63 26.03 0.12
N GLY A 47 37.13 25.07 -0.65
CA GLY A 47 37.34 23.64 -0.44
C GLY A 47 36.38 23.01 0.58
N GLU A 48 35.41 23.78 1.08
CA GLU A 48 34.43 23.31 2.06
C GLU A 48 33.31 22.51 1.36
N PHE A 49 33.26 21.20 1.66
CA PHE A 49 32.23 20.33 1.11
C PHE A 49 30.90 20.43 1.88
N PHE A 50 30.96 20.61 3.20
CA PHE A 50 29.80 20.68 4.08
C PHE A 50 30.07 21.56 5.30
N ASP A 51 28.99 22.06 5.92
CA ASP A 51 29.02 22.77 7.19
C ASP A 51 28.88 21.77 8.36
N PRO A 52 29.90 21.57 9.22
CA PRO A 52 29.84 20.62 10.31
C PRO A 52 28.81 20.99 11.39
N SER A 53 28.43 22.26 11.51
CA SER A 53 27.40 22.71 12.47
C SER A 53 25.98 22.27 12.07
N LYS A 54 25.81 21.84 10.81
CA LYS A 54 24.55 21.40 10.20
C LYS A 54 24.41 19.88 10.10
N ILE A 55 25.31 19.14 10.76
CA ILE A 55 25.27 17.68 10.85
C ILE A 55 25.15 17.27 12.32
N ARG A 56 24.15 16.45 12.64
CA ARG A 56 23.78 16.11 14.02
C ARG A 56 23.82 14.59 14.21
N THR A 57 24.46 14.15 15.29
CA THR A 57 24.37 12.76 15.75
C THR A 57 23.00 12.50 16.39
N LEU A 58 22.41 11.33 16.14
CA LEU A 58 21.15 10.92 16.75
C LEU A 58 21.30 10.57 18.24
N ASN A 59 22.36 9.86 18.62
CA ASN A 59 22.64 9.38 19.99
C ASN A 59 21.47 8.62 20.66
N HIS A 60 20.66 7.90 19.88
CA HIS A 60 19.53 7.12 20.40
C HIS A 60 20.01 5.94 21.25
N LYS A 61 19.39 5.77 22.42
CA LYS A 61 19.55 4.61 23.30
C LYS A 61 18.20 4.23 23.88
N GLY A 62 17.51 3.29 23.24
CA GLY A 62 16.22 2.77 23.69
C GLY A 62 16.32 1.31 24.11
N LYS A 63 15.14 0.67 24.23
CA LYS A 63 15.01 -0.72 24.69
C LYS A 63 15.50 -1.70 23.62
N HIS A 64 15.26 -1.38 22.35
CA HIS A 64 15.53 -2.27 21.23
C HIS A 64 16.76 -1.85 20.40
N PHE A 65 17.11 -0.56 20.37
CA PHE A 65 18.17 -0.02 19.52
C PHE A 65 19.08 0.95 20.28
N SER A 66 20.37 0.92 19.92
CA SER A 66 21.37 1.89 20.38
C SER A 66 22.16 2.39 19.17
N VAL A 67 21.89 3.60 18.70
CA VAL A 67 22.36 4.13 17.41
C VAL A 67 22.89 5.56 17.58
N LYS A 68 24.19 5.74 17.32
CA LYS A 68 24.88 7.04 17.47
C LYS A 68 24.55 8.04 16.35
N GLY A 69 24.56 7.60 15.08
CA GLY A 69 24.55 8.50 13.93
C GLY A 69 25.85 9.35 13.81
N PRO A 70 25.89 10.36 12.93
CA PRO A 70 24.84 10.71 11.95
C PRO A 70 24.69 9.63 10.88
N LEU A 71 23.63 9.69 10.08
CA LEU A 71 23.53 8.91 8.85
C LEU A 71 24.69 9.26 7.90
N ASN A 72 25.28 8.30 7.20
CA ASN A 72 26.35 8.56 6.23
C ASN A 72 25.85 8.97 4.83
N ALA A 73 24.60 9.42 4.74
CA ALA A 73 23.94 9.84 3.53
C ALA A 73 23.23 11.18 3.77
N SER A 74 23.36 12.10 2.83
CA SER A 74 22.73 13.40 2.91
C SER A 74 21.22 13.30 2.72
N ARG A 75 20.51 14.30 3.24
CA ARG A 75 19.08 14.45 3.07
C ARG A 75 18.73 14.50 1.57
N SER A 76 17.67 13.79 1.19
CA SER A 76 17.17 13.80 -0.20
C SER A 76 16.43 15.11 -0.53
N PRO A 77 16.19 15.46 -1.81
CA PRO A 77 15.37 16.62 -2.16
C PRO A 77 13.93 16.56 -1.60
N GLN A 78 13.40 15.35 -1.38
CA GLN A 78 12.13 15.12 -0.71
C GLN A 78 12.26 15.09 0.82
N GLY A 79 13.41 15.44 1.38
CA GLY A 79 13.76 15.30 2.79
C GLY A 79 13.91 13.84 3.23
N ARG A 80 12.78 13.13 3.41
CA ARG A 80 12.71 11.73 3.82
C ARG A 80 11.87 10.92 2.83
N PRO A 81 12.07 9.59 2.73
CA PRO A 81 11.13 8.71 2.03
C PRO A 81 9.70 8.83 2.56
N VAL A 82 8.74 8.53 1.69
CA VAL A 82 7.33 8.38 2.09
C VAL A 82 7.19 7.19 3.00
N VAL A 83 6.53 7.43 4.12
CA VAL A 83 6.18 6.41 5.08
C VAL A 83 4.75 5.99 4.81
N ILE A 84 4.62 4.79 4.28
CA ILE A 84 3.35 4.10 4.11
C ILE A 84 3.21 3.12 5.26
N GLN A 85 2.06 3.15 5.92
CA GLN A 85 1.70 2.17 6.94
C GLN A 85 0.39 1.50 6.53
N ALA A 86 0.23 0.22 6.86
CA ALA A 86 -0.92 -0.56 6.43
C ALA A 86 -1.54 -1.32 7.60
N GLY A 87 -2.87 -1.31 7.67
CA GLY A 87 -3.64 -2.08 8.65
C GLY A 87 -4.89 -1.33 9.11
N GLY A 88 -5.68 -2.00 9.97
CA GLY A 88 -6.94 -1.46 10.51
C GLY A 88 -7.03 -1.46 12.04
N SER A 89 -5.96 -1.75 12.76
CA SER A 89 -5.97 -1.83 14.24
C SER A 89 -5.71 -0.48 14.91
N ASP A 90 -6.05 -0.38 16.19
CA ASP A 90 -5.73 0.81 17.01
C ASP A 90 -4.22 1.11 17.05
N ALA A 91 -3.39 0.06 17.03
CA ALA A 91 -1.93 0.19 16.99
C ALA A 91 -1.45 0.79 15.65
N THR A 92 -2.09 0.40 14.55
CA THR A 92 -1.90 1.02 13.22
C THR A 92 -2.32 2.49 13.25
N VAL A 93 -3.49 2.82 13.80
CA VAL A 93 -3.96 4.21 13.90
C VAL A 93 -2.99 5.06 14.74
N SER A 94 -2.58 4.56 15.90
CA SER A 94 -1.64 5.23 16.81
C SER A 94 -0.30 5.54 16.13
N MET A 95 0.34 4.54 15.52
CA MET A 95 1.63 4.75 14.84
C MET A 95 1.46 5.58 13.55
N GLY A 96 0.50 5.21 12.71
CA GLY A 96 0.25 5.82 11.40
C GLY A 96 -0.11 7.30 11.50
N SER A 97 -0.98 7.67 12.44
CA SER A 97 -1.35 9.07 12.67
C SER A 97 -0.16 9.94 13.08
N ARG A 98 0.81 9.38 13.82
CA ARG A 98 2.02 10.08 14.25
C ARG A 98 3.03 10.29 13.12
N ILE A 99 3.26 9.29 12.25
CA ILE A 99 4.43 9.29 11.35
C ILE A 99 4.13 9.11 9.87
N ALA A 100 3.01 8.47 9.53
CA ALA A 100 2.74 8.04 8.17
C ALA A 100 2.32 9.22 7.30
N ASP A 101 2.76 9.19 6.05
CA ASP A 101 2.29 10.07 4.98
C ASP A 101 1.04 9.46 4.31
N VAL A 102 0.98 8.12 4.27
CA VAL A 102 -0.15 7.35 3.71
C VAL A 102 -0.49 6.17 4.64
N VAL A 103 -1.78 5.97 4.89
CA VAL A 103 -2.33 4.80 5.57
C VAL A 103 -3.16 3.99 4.58
N PHE A 104 -2.69 2.78 4.27
CA PHE A 104 -3.47 1.79 3.52
C PHE A 104 -4.36 0.99 4.46
N THR A 105 -5.60 0.77 4.05
CA THR A 105 -6.60 0.11 4.88
C THR A 105 -7.53 -0.77 4.04
N ALA A 106 -8.11 -1.78 4.68
CA ALA A 106 -9.14 -2.62 4.10
C ALA A 106 -10.49 -2.15 4.63
N GLN A 107 -11.30 -1.57 3.76
CA GLN A 107 -12.64 -1.09 4.05
C GLN A 107 -13.55 -1.60 2.95
N ALA A 108 -14.55 -2.39 3.32
CA ALA A 108 -15.45 -3.02 2.34
C ALA A 108 -16.65 -2.13 2.01
N ASP A 109 -17.05 -1.24 2.93
CA ASP A 109 -18.15 -0.29 2.75
C ASP A 109 -17.79 1.10 3.30
N LEU A 110 -18.60 2.09 2.91
CA LEU A 110 -18.36 3.50 3.21
C LEU A 110 -18.49 3.81 4.71
N GLN A 111 -19.39 3.16 5.45
CA GLN A 111 -19.61 3.47 6.85
C GLN A 111 -18.38 3.07 7.69
N ALA A 112 -17.84 1.89 7.41
CA ALA A 112 -16.58 1.44 7.99
C ALA A 112 -15.43 2.38 7.60
N ALA A 113 -15.33 2.74 6.32
CA ALA A 113 -14.31 3.65 5.81
C ALA A 113 -14.34 5.02 6.49
N GLN A 114 -15.52 5.64 6.62
CA GLN A 114 -15.70 6.92 7.29
C GLN A 114 -15.30 6.88 8.77
N THR A 115 -15.62 5.78 9.44
CA THR A 115 -15.25 5.60 10.85
C THR A 115 -13.74 5.55 11.02
N PHE A 116 -13.07 4.72 10.21
CA PHE A 116 -11.61 4.62 10.22
C PHE A 116 -10.94 5.93 9.77
N TYR A 117 -11.47 6.58 8.74
CA TYR A 117 -10.98 7.87 8.24
C TYR A 117 -10.97 8.92 9.36
N ARG A 118 -12.10 9.12 10.06
CA ARG A 118 -12.19 10.05 11.19
C ARG A 118 -11.18 9.72 12.28
N GLN A 119 -11.09 8.45 12.69
CA GLN A 119 -10.14 8.02 13.71
C GLN A 119 -8.69 8.38 13.37
N VAL A 120 -8.24 8.12 12.14
CA VAL A 120 -6.88 8.45 11.70
C VAL A 120 -6.65 9.97 11.67
N LYS A 121 -7.62 10.73 11.16
CA LYS A 121 -7.52 12.19 11.05
C LYS A 121 -7.50 12.86 12.41
N ASP A 122 -8.37 12.47 13.32
CA ASP A 122 -8.46 13.02 14.68
C ASP A 122 -7.19 12.68 15.47
N ALA A 123 -6.69 11.44 15.36
CA ALA A 123 -5.43 11.04 15.98
C ALA A 123 -4.24 11.85 15.43
N ALA A 124 -4.21 12.14 14.12
CA ALA A 124 -3.14 12.94 13.52
C ALA A 124 -3.15 14.38 14.06
N VAL A 125 -4.34 14.98 14.22
CA VAL A 125 -4.51 16.29 14.88
C VAL A 125 -4.03 16.24 16.33
N GLY A 126 -4.35 15.17 17.06
CA GLY A 126 -3.85 14.94 18.42
C GLY A 126 -2.32 14.91 18.52
N HIS A 127 -1.62 14.55 17.43
CA HIS A 127 -0.16 14.59 17.30
C HIS A 127 0.38 15.91 16.74
N GLY A 128 -0.45 16.96 16.63
CA GLY A 128 -0.05 18.28 16.14
C GLY A 128 0.15 18.36 14.62
N ARG A 129 -0.35 17.37 13.87
CA ARG A 129 -0.32 17.35 12.40
C ARG A 129 -1.61 17.92 11.82
N ALA A 130 -1.55 18.41 10.58
CA ALA A 130 -2.78 18.77 9.87
C ALA A 130 -3.50 17.50 9.39
N PRO A 131 -4.84 17.48 9.32
CA PRO A 131 -5.60 16.35 8.78
C PRO A 131 -5.15 15.94 7.36
N GLY A 132 -4.68 16.90 6.56
CA GLY A 132 -4.19 16.67 5.21
C GLY A 132 -2.81 16.02 5.11
N ASP A 133 -2.05 15.95 6.22
CA ASP A 133 -0.69 15.41 6.24
C ASP A 133 -0.65 13.88 6.18
N VAL A 134 -1.77 13.21 6.44
CA VAL A 134 -1.93 11.75 6.34
C VAL A 134 -2.98 11.45 5.29
N LYS A 135 -2.65 10.69 4.25
CA LYS A 135 -3.62 10.23 3.25
C LYS A 135 -4.17 8.87 3.65
N VAL A 136 -5.49 8.75 3.78
CA VAL A 136 -6.15 7.48 4.04
C VAL A 136 -6.61 6.90 2.71
N MET A 137 -6.04 5.77 2.32
CA MET A 137 -6.25 5.16 1.00
C MET A 137 -6.75 3.71 1.16
N PRO A 138 -8.08 3.50 1.22
CA PRO A 138 -8.64 2.16 1.19
C PRO A 138 -8.29 1.44 -0.12
N GLY A 139 -8.13 0.12 -0.02
CA GLY A 139 -7.96 -0.70 -1.23
C GLY A 139 -9.26 -0.80 -2.04
N LEU A 140 -9.13 -0.76 -3.36
CA LEU A 140 -10.26 -0.85 -4.30
C LEU A 140 -9.93 -1.83 -5.42
N SER A 141 -10.68 -2.91 -5.50
CA SER A 141 -10.63 -3.85 -6.63
C SER A 141 -11.67 -3.44 -7.67
N VAL A 142 -11.25 -3.38 -8.93
CA VAL A 142 -12.09 -2.87 -10.02
C VAL A 142 -12.11 -3.86 -11.18
N PHE A 143 -13.32 -4.23 -11.59
CA PHE A 143 -13.60 -4.82 -12.89
C PHE A 143 -14.33 -3.78 -13.71
N VAL A 144 -13.66 -3.24 -14.72
CA VAL A 144 -14.22 -2.20 -15.59
C VAL A 144 -14.29 -2.70 -17.04
N GLY A 145 -15.38 -2.34 -17.70
CA GLY A 145 -15.63 -2.59 -19.12
C GLY A 145 -16.20 -1.34 -19.78
N ARG A 146 -16.32 -1.35 -21.11
CA ARG A 146 -17.00 -0.27 -21.85
C ARG A 146 -18.50 -0.25 -21.55
N THR A 147 -19.03 -1.40 -21.16
CA THR A 147 -20.39 -1.53 -20.62
C THR A 147 -20.36 -2.35 -19.32
N ARG A 148 -21.45 -2.27 -18.55
CA ARG A 148 -21.63 -3.06 -17.34
C ARG A 148 -21.58 -4.56 -17.61
N GLU A 149 -22.12 -4.99 -18.75
CA GLU A 149 -22.13 -6.40 -19.16
C GLU A 149 -20.72 -6.91 -19.46
N GLU A 150 -19.87 -6.10 -20.10
CA GLU A 150 -18.47 -6.45 -20.33
C GLU A 150 -17.70 -6.59 -19.00
N ALA A 151 -17.92 -5.65 -18.08
CA ALA A 151 -17.32 -5.71 -16.75
C ALA A 151 -17.75 -6.96 -15.97
N GLN A 152 -19.05 -7.28 -16.01
CA GLN A 152 -19.62 -8.47 -15.39
C GLN A 152 -19.05 -9.75 -16.02
N ALA A 153 -18.94 -9.81 -17.33
CA ALA A 153 -18.34 -10.96 -18.01
C ALA A 153 -16.88 -11.19 -17.60
N LYS A 154 -16.09 -10.12 -17.41
CA LYS A 154 -14.71 -10.22 -16.87
C LYS A 154 -14.70 -10.75 -15.44
N PHE A 155 -15.61 -10.24 -14.61
CA PHE A 155 -15.78 -10.70 -13.23
C PHE A 155 -16.12 -12.19 -13.18
N ASP A 156 -17.17 -12.59 -13.89
CA ASP A 156 -17.68 -13.97 -13.94
C ASP A 156 -16.61 -14.93 -14.47
N ALA A 157 -15.91 -14.55 -15.55
CA ALA A 157 -14.84 -15.37 -16.12
C ALA A 157 -13.74 -15.65 -15.09
N LEU A 158 -13.27 -14.65 -14.35
CA LEU A 158 -12.23 -14.85 -13.34
C LEU A 158 -12.76 -15.65 -12.13
N HIS A 159 -13.99 -15.38 -11.71
CA HIS A 159 -14.60 -16.04 -10.54
C HIS A 159 -14.95 -17.50 -10.82
N SER A 160 -15.30 -17.85 -12.07
CA SER A 160 -15.51 -19.24 -12.49
C SER A 160 -14.27 -20.13 -12.42
N MET A 161 -13.08 -19.52 -12.36
CA MET A 161 -11.80 -20.25 -12.22
C MET A 161 -11.45 -20.56 -10.76
N VAL A 162 -12.23 -20.04 -9.80
CA VAL A 162 -12.00 -20.26 -8.38
C VAL A 162 -12.70 -21.55 -7.96
N ASP A 163 -11.94 -22.47 -7.36
CA ASP A 163 -12.51 -23.65 -6.71
C ASP A 163 -13.33 -23.20 -5.49
N VAL A 164 -14.65 -23.42 -5.54
CA VAL A 164 -15.60 -22.98 -4.51
C VAL A 164 -15.34 -23.68 -3.18
N ALA A 165 -14.94 -24.96 -3.17
CA ALA A 165 -14.65 -25.67 -1.94
C ALA A 165 -13.39 -25.10 -1.26
N ASP A 166 -12.35 -24.81 -2.04
CA ASP A 166 -11.16 -24.10 -1.55
C ASP A 166 -11.50 -22.67 -1.09
N ALA A 167 -12.44 -21.98 -1.77
CA ALA A 167 -12.91 -20.66 -1.35
C ALA A 167 -13.62 -20.71 0.00
N ILE A 168 -14.52 -21.67 0.21
CA ILE A 168 -15.24 -21.88 1.48
C ILE A 168 -14.25 -22.23 2.59
N HIS A 169 -13.26 -23.07 2.30
CA HIS A 169 -12.18 -23.35 3.25
C HIS A 169 -11.44 -22.07 3.64
N GLY A 170 -11.07 -21.24 2.68
CA GLY A 170 -10.44 -19.94 2.94
C GLY A 170 -11.32 -19.01 3.80
N LEU A 171 -12.62 -18.95 3.53
CA LEU A 171 -13.58 -18.17 4.32
C LEU A 171 -13.70 -18.69 5.75
N SER A 172 -13.69 -20.01 5.96
CA SER A 172 -13.69 -20.65 7.28
C SER A 172 -12.50 -20.19 8.13
N LEU A 173 -11.29 -20.21 7.54
CA LEU A 173 -10.08 -19.70 8.19
C LEU A 173 -10.20 -18.22 8.53
N LEU A 174 -10.69 -17.43 7.57
CA LEU A 174 -10.89 -15.99 7.73
C LEU A 174 -11.84 -15.68 8.88
N LEU A 175 -12.88 -16.49 9.08
CA LEU A 175 -13.87 -16.36 10.15
C LEU A 175 -13.44 -16.94 11.50
N GLY A 176 -12.17 -17.30 11.66
CA GLY A 176 -11.62 -17.83 12.92
C GLY A 176 -11.78 -19.34 13.08
N GLY A 177 -11.85 -20.08 11.97
CA GLY A 177 -11.92 -21.55 11.98
C GLY A 177 -13.34 -22.11 12.13
N VAL A 178 -14.37 -21.32 11.81
CA VAL A 178 -15.76 -21.78 11.79
C VAL A 178 -15.91 -22.84 10.71
N ASP A 179 -16.40 -24.03 11.04
CA ASP A 179 -16.62 -25.09 10.05
C ASP A 179 -17.77 -24.71 9.11
N LEU A 180 -17.44 -24.52 7.83
CA LEU A 180 -18.39 -24.22 6.77
C LEU A 180 -18.66 -25.41 5.85
N SER A 181 -17.99 -26.56 6.07
CA SER A 181 -18.02 -27.70 5.14
C SER A 181 -19.38 -28.41 5.08
N GLY A 182 -20.21 -28.27 6.12
CA GLY A 182 -21.55 -28.85 6.20
C GLY A 182 -22.66 -28.00 5.55
N TYR A 183 -22.36 -26.80 5.05
CA TYR A 183 -23.35 -25.92 4.44
C TYR A 183 -23.37 -26.05 2.92
N ASP A 184 -24.55 -25.86 2.33
CA ASP A 184 -24.73 -25.83 0.88
C ASP A 184 -24.06 -24.58 0.26
N PRO A 185 -23.09 -24.73 -0.66
CA PRO A 185 -22.46 -23.61 -1.36
C PRO A 185 -23.45 -22.75 -2.15
N ASP A 186 -24.54 -23.33 -2.63
CA ASP A 186 -25.59 -22.63 -3.38
C ASP A 186 -26.71 -22.13 -2.45
N GLY A 187 -26.65 -22.48 -1.17
CA GLY A 187 -27.53 -21.99 -0.13
C GLY A 187 -27.15 -20.59 0.36
N PRO A 188 -28.05 -19.93 1.12
CA PRO A 188 -27.77 -18.61 1.70
C PRO A 188 -26.61 -18.67 2.70
N MET A 189 -25.98 -17.52 2.95
CA MET A 189 -24.96 -17.38 3.99
C MET A 189 -25.51 -17.85 5.36
N PRO A 190 -24.87 -18.81 6.05
CA PRO A 190 -25.38 -19.36 7.29
C PRO A 190 -25.39 -18.35 8.46
N GLU A 191 -26.23 -18.63 9.46
CA GLU A 191 -26.20 -17.92 10.73
C GLU A 191 -25.00 -18.37 11.55
N LEU A 192 -24.07 -17.44 11.81
CA LEU A 192 -22.80 -17.72 12.49
C LEU A 192 -22.76 -16.92 13.79
N GLU A 193 -22.96 -17.58 14.91
CA GLU A 193 -22.96 -16.94 16.23
C GLU A 193 -21.67 -16.12 16.46
N GLY A 194 -21.81 -14.85 16.82
CA GLY A 194 -20.70 -13.96 17.23
C GLY A 194 -19.86 -13.34 16.11
N ASN A 195 -19.95 -13.81 14.86
CA ASN A 195 -19.21 -13.20 13.73
C ASN A 195 -19.97 -12.04 13.07
N ASP A 196 -21.29 -12.02 13.19
CA ASP A 196 -22.18 -10.98 12.66
C ASP A 196 -21.98 -9.60 13.36
N LEU A 197 -21.38 -9.61 14.55
CA LEU A 197 -21.14 -8.42 15.39
C LEU A 197 -19.78 -7.75 15.10
N ARG A 198 -18.94 -8.35 14.25
CA ARG A 198 -17.62 -7.81 13.92
C ARG A 198 -17.73 -6.80 12.77
N MET A 199 -17.64 -5.51 13.11
CA MET A 199 -17.63 -4.38 12.17
C MET A 199 -16.33 -4.24 11.35
N SER A 200 -15.32 -5.07 11.61
CA SER A 200 -14.02 -5.02 10.94
C SER A 200 -13.60 -6.39 10.42
N GLY A 201 -13.07 -6.42 9.19
CA GLY A 201 -12.49 -7.62 8.59
C GLY A 201 -13.54 -8.67 8.17
N PRO A 202 -13.33 -9.97 8.48
CA PRO A 202 -14.10 -11.10 7.97
C PRO A 202 -15.63 -11.03 8.11
N GLY A 203 -16.12 -10.48 9.23
CA GLY A 203 -17.56 -10.36 9.53
C GLY A 203 -18.31 -9.47 8.54
N THR A 204 -17.59 -8.58 7.85
CA THR A 204 -18.17 -7.73 6.81
C THR A 204 -18.69 -8.52 5.62
N PHE A 205 -17.99 -9.60 5.23
CA PHE A 205 -18.43 -10.45 4.12
C PHE A 205 -19.70 -11.22 4.47
N VAL A 206 -19.84 -11.66 5.71
CA VAL A 206 -21.07 -12.31 6.21
C VAL A 206 -22.24 -11.33 6.14
N ARG A 207 -22.05 -10.11 6.65
CA ARG A 207 -23.07 -9.06 6.61
C ARG A 207 -23.46 -8.69 5.18
N ILE A 208 -22.49 -8.39 4.32
CA ILE A 208 -22.74 -8.05 2.89
C ILE A 208 -23.44 -9.21 2.18
N GLY A 209 -23.01 -10.45 2.45
CA GLY A 209 -23.63 -11.64 1.89
C GLY A 209 -25.10 -11.75 2.24
N ARG A 210 -25.47 -11.48 3.51
CA ARG A 210 -26.87 -11.46 3.95
C ARG A 210 -27.65 -10.29 3.37
N GLU A 211 -27.13 -9.07 3.45
CA GLU A 211 -27.79 -7.86 2.93
C GLU A 211 -28.09 -7.98 1.43
N LYS A 212 -27.20 -8.62 0.66
CA LYS A 212 -27.33 -8.80 -0.78
C LYS A 212 -27.93 -10.14 -1.20
N ASN A 213 -28.30 -11.00 -0.26
CA ASN A 213 -28.77 -12.37 -0.50
C ASN A 213 -27.82 -13.21 -1.38
N TYR A 214 -26.51 -13.10 -1.14
CA TYR A 214 -25.51 -13.94 -1.80
C TYR A 214 -25.48 -15.35 -1.22
N THR A 215 -25.16 -16.33 -2.07
CA THR A 215 -24.91 -17.70 -1.62
C THR A 215 -23.60 -17.80 -0.85
N LEU A 216 -23.43 -18.84 -0.05
CA LEU A 216 -22.17 -19.12 0.65
C LEU A 216 -20.98 -19.16 -0.32
N GLY A 217 -21.16 -19.81 -1.47
CA GLY A 217 -20.15 -19.89 -2.53
C GLY A 217 -19.78 -18.50 -3.08
N GLN A 218 -20.78 -17.64 -3.35
CA GLN A 218 -20.53 -16.28 -3.82
C GLN A 218 -19.75 -15.44 -2.81
N VAL A 219 -20.13 -15.48 -1.53
CA VAL A 219 -19.42 -14.78 -0.45
C VAL A 219 -17.98 -15.30 -0.32
N ALA A 220 -17.80 -16.62 -0.37
CA ALA A 220 -16.50 -17.26 -0.28
C ALA A 220 -15.56 -16.85 -1.42
N VAL A 221 -16.03 -16.91 -2.68
CA VAL A 221 -15.23 -16.50 -3.84
C VAL A 221 -14.92 -15.00 -3.78
N GLN A 222 -15.90 -14.15 -3.43
CA GLN A 222 -15.69 -12.70 -3.30
C GLN A 222 -14.67 -12.37 -2.20
N SER A 223 -14.69 -13.12 -1.09
CA SER A 223 -13.73 -12.93 0.01
C SER A 223 -12.28 -13.18 -0.43
N LYS A 224 -12.07 -14.14 -1.35
CA LYS A 224 -10.75 -14.39 -1.97
C LYS A 224 -10.35 -13.29 -2.93
N ALA A 225 -11.28 -12.79 -3.74
CA ALA A 225 -11.00 -11.79 -4.76
C ALA A 225 -10.59 -10.43 -4.17
N ALA A 226 -11.28 -9.99 -3.11
CA ALA A 226 -11.09 -8.65 -2.57
C ALA A 226 -10.40 -8.59 -1.20
N ARG A 227 -10.20 -9.71 -0.48
CA ARG A 227 -9.50 -9.76 0.84
C ARG A 227 -9.93 -8.65 1.85
N ASN A 228 -11.23 -8.40 1.97
CA ASN A 228 -11.90 -7.34 2.76
C ASN A 228 -11.84 -5.90 2.19
N HIS A 229 -11.28 -5.72 1.00
CA HIS A 229 -11.32 -4.45 0.27
C HIS A 229 -12.64 -4.28 -0.48
N CYS A 230 -12.95 -3.03 -0.84
CA CYS A 230 -14.11 -2.74 -1.67
C CYS A 230 -13.90 -3.30 -3.09
N LEU A 231 -14.97 -3.82 -3.68
CA LEU A 231 -15.01 -4.37 -5.02
C LEU A 231 -16.10 -3.66 -5.82
N ILE A 232 -15.74 -3.17 -7.01
CA ILE A 232 -16.67 -2.58 -7.97
C ILE A 232 -16.59 -3.32 -9.30
N VAL A 233 -17.76 -3.65 -9.84
CA VAL A 233 -17.95 -4.22 -11.18
C VAL A 233 -18.91 -3.30 -11.91
N GLY A 234 -18.48 -2.70 -13.02
CA GLY A 234 -19.30 -1.75 -13.76
C GLY A 234 -18.58 -1.05 -14.89
N ASP A 235 -19.24 -0.07 -15.51
CA ASP A 235 -18.58 0.78 -16.51
C ASP A 235 -17.72 1.89 -15.84
N ALA A 236 -17.07 2.72 -16.65
CA ALA A 236 -16.24 3.81 -16.15
C ALA A 236 -16.98 4.78 -15.23
N LYS A 237 -18.27 5.05 -15.54
CA LYS A 237 -19.11 5.97 -14.78
C LYS A 237 -19.43 5.38 -13.41
N ASP A 238 -19.77 4.10 -13.34
CA ASP A 238 -20.04 3.42 -12.06
C ASP A 238 -18.83 3.47 -11.12
N VAL A 239 -17.63 3.21 -11.65
CA VAL A 239 -16.38 3.26 -10.88
C VAL A 239 -16.09 4.69 -10.42
N ALA A 240 -16.19 5.67 -11.32
CA ALA A 240 -15.96 7.07 -10.98
C ALA A 240 -16.97 7.62 -9.97
N ASP A 241 -18.26 7.28 -10.11
CA ASP A 241 -19.32 7.65 -9.15
C ASP A 241 -19.01 7.09 -7.76
N HIS A 242 -18.57 5.84 -7.68
CA HIS A 242 -18.19 5.22 -6.40
C HIS A 242 -16.99 5.92 -5.76
N MET A 243 -15.93 6.13 -6.52
CA MET A 243 -14.71 6.79 -6.03
C MET A 243 -14.98 8.23 -5.59
N GLU A 244 -15.79 8.96 -6.35
CA GLU A 244 -16.23 10.31 -6.03
C GLU A 244 -17.05 10.33 -4.73
N HIS A 245 -18.01 9.43 -4.58
CA HIS A 245 -18.84 9.33 -3.38
C HIS A 245 -17.99 9.10 -2.13
N TRP A 246 -17.07 8.14 -2.16
CA TRP A 246 -16.17 7.86 -1.05
C TRP A 246 -15.24 9.03 -0.72
N PHE A 247 -14.73 9.71 -1.75
CA PHE A 247 -13.88 10.88 -1.57
C PHE A 247 -14.63 12.06 -0.93
N ARG A 248 -15.82 12.39 -1.45
CA ARG A 248 -16.63 13.53 -0.98
C ARG A 248 -17.21 13.32 0.41
N GLU A 249 -17.58 12.10 0.74
CA GLU A 249 -18.19 11.75 2.03
C GLU A 249 -17.15 11.44 3.13
N GLY A 250 -15.85 11.68 2.87
CA GLY A 250 -14.80 11.48 3.88
C GLY A 250 -14.55 10.00 4.21
N GLY A 251 -14.70 9.11 3.24
CA GLY A 251 -14.28 7.71 3.33
C GLY A 251 -12.85 7.45 2.82
N ALA A 252 -12.30 8.37 2.00
CA ALA A 252 -10.99 8.21 1.37
C ALA A 252 -10.37 9.55 0.95
N ASP A 253 -9.03 9.65 0.97
CA ASP A 253 -8.29 10.70 0.25
C ASP A 253 -7.82 10.22 -1.14
N GLY A 254 -7.93 8.92 -1.39
CA GLY A 254 -7.40 8.22 -2.55
C GLY A 254 -7.66 6.72 -2.45
N PHE A 255 -7.24 5.95 -3.43
CA PHE A 255 -7.43 4.50 -3.45
C PHE A 255 -6.12 3.76 -3.75
N ASN A 256 -5.92 2.66 -3.04
CA ASN A 256 -4.91 1.68 -3.41
C ASN A 256 -5.58 0.66 -4.35
N LEU A 257 -5.38 0.83 -5.66
CA LEU A 257 -5.96 -0.06 -6.66
C LEU A 257 -5.38 -1.47 -6.51
N LEU A 258 -6.27 -2.45 -6.57
CA LEU A 258 -6.00 -3.88 -6.52
C LEU A 258 -6.47 -4.52 -7.83
N PRO A 259 -5.69 -4.41 -8.92
CA PRO A 259 -6.08 -4.96 -10.21
C PRO A 259 -6.20 -6.48 -10.12
N PRO A 260 -7.34 -7.08 -10.49
CA PRO A 260 -7.52 -8.53 -10.44
C PRO A 260 -6.54 -9.28 -11.36
N ILE A 261 -6.21 -8.69 -12.51
CA ILE A 261 -5.26 -9.25 -13.49
C ILE A 261 -4.30 -8.16 -13.95
N MET A 262 -3.00 -8.42 -13.85
CA MET A 262 -1.94 -7.52 -14.32
C MET A 262 -1.37 -7.99 -15.67
N PRO A 263 -1.06 -7.06 -16.60
CA PRO A 263 -1.33 -5.62 -16.55
C PRO A 263 -2.74 -5.22 -17.03
N GLY A 264 -3.54 -6.17 -17.53
CA GLY A 264 -4.79 -5.90 -18.27
C GLY A 264 -5.81 -5.05 -17.51
N SER A 265 -6.13 -5.40 -16.25
CA SER A 265 -7.09 -4.63 -15.45
C SER A 265 -6.59 -3.22 -15.11
N LEU A 266 -5.26 -3.03 -14.98
CA LEU A 266 -4.69 -1.70 -14.79
C LEU A 266 -4.78 -0.87 -16.08
N GLN A 267 -4.56 -1.47 -17.23
CA GLN A 267 -4.72 -0.81 -18.52
C GLN A 267 -6.17 -0.38 -18.73
N ASP A 268 -7.13 -1.26 -18.46
CA ASP A 268 -8.56 -0.95 -18.54
C ASP A 268 -8.93 0.23 -17.62
N PHE A 269 -8.40 0.27 -16.40
CA PHE A 269 -8.61 1.40 -15.48
C PHE A 269 -8.03 2.71 -16.03
N CYS A 270 -6.81 2.68 -16.56
CA CYS A 270 -6.15 3.83 -17.16
C CYS A 270 -6.88 4.34 -18.41
N ASP A 271 -7.42 3.44 -19.24
CA ASP A 271 -8.07 3.81 -20.51
C ASP A 271 -9.53 4.23 -20.33
N LEU A 272 -10.22 3.72 -19.31
CA LEU A 272 -11.65 3.93 -19.10
C LEU A 272 -11.94 4.87 -17.92
N VAL A 273 -11.34 4.63 -16.76
CA VAL A 273 -11.71 5.33 -15.51
C VAL A 273 -10.93 6.63 -15.32
N VAL A 274 -9.63 6.65 -15.63
CA VAL A 274 -8.82 7.88 -15.48
C VAL A 274 -9.37 9.05 -16.32
N PRO A 275 -9.76 8.89 -17.59
CA PRO A 275 -10.36 9.96 -18.37
C PRO A 275 -11.68 10.47 -17.77
N GLU A 276 -12.53 9.57 -17.26
CA GLU A 276 -13.79 9.92 -16.59
C GLU A 276 -13.52 10.77 -15.33
N LEU A 277 -12.56 10.36 -14.50
CA LEU A 277 -12.18 11.14 -13.31
C LEU A 277 -11.56 12.49 -13.66
N GLN A 278 -10.77 12.56 -14.73
CA GLN A 278 -10.19 13.82 -15.23
C GLN A 278 -11.27 14.79 -15.74
N GLN A 279 -12.27 14.28 -16.47
CA GLN A 279 -13.40 15.09 -16.94
C GLN A 279 -14.20 15.70 -15.77
N ARG A 280 -14.29 14.97 -14.66
CA ARG A 280 -14.93 15.45 -13.42
C ARG A 280 -14.07 16.38 -12.57
N GLY A 281 -12.82 16.63 -12.98
CA GLY A 281 -11.84 17.40 -12.19
C GLY A 281 -11.39 16.69 -10.91
N LEU A 282 -11.64 15.39 -10.79
CA LEU A 282 -11.29 14.56 -9.63
C LEU A 282 -9.92 13.89 -9.76
N PHE A 283 -9.29 13.97 -10.93
CA PHE A 283 -7.96 13.44 -11.14
C PHE A 283 -7.11 14.41 -11.96
N ARG A 284 -5.81 14.40 -11.67
CA ARG A 284 -4.85 15.27 -12.36
C ARG A 284 -4.74 14.90 -13.84
N THR A 285 -4.56 15.89 -14.71
CA THR A 285 -4.27 15.71 -16.14
C THR A 285 -2.77 15.69 -16.43
N GLU A 286 -1.98 16.30 -15.56
CA GLU A 286 -0.52 16.36 -15.64
C GLU A 286 0.12 16.35 -14.25
N TYR A 287 1.43 16.10 -14.21
CA TYR A 287 2.22 16.18 -12.99
C TYR A 287 2.92 17.54 -12.92
N ALA A 288 2.65 18.32 -11.88
CA ALA A 288 3.07 19.72 -11.78
C ALA A 288 4.58 19.97 -11.48
N LEU A 289 5.50 18.99 -11.55
CA LEU A 289 6.85 19.15 -10.98
C LEU A 289 8.02 18.57 -11.83
N LYS A 290 9.15 19.32 -11.80
CA LYS A 290 10.42 19.08 -12.52
C LYS A 290 11.26 17.90 -11.97
N ASN A 291 10.97 17.34 -10.80
CA ASN A 291 11.71 16.21 -10.23
C ASN A 291 10.79 15.19 -9.54
N THR A 292 10.96 13.91 -9.86
CA THR A 292 10.05 12.81 -9.51
C THR A 292 9.96 12.52 -8.01
N LEU A 293 10.98 12.91 -7.23
CA LEU A 293 11.08 12.60 -5.81
C LEU A 293 10.31 13.59 -4.93
N SER A 294 10.26 14.89 -5.27
CA SER A 294 9.48 15.86 -4.47
C SER A 294 7.96 15.61 -4.51
N ARG A 295 7.49 14.90 -5.56
CA ARG A 295 6.09 14.46 -5.77
C ARG A 295 5.48 13.75 -4.57
N PHE A 296 6.29 12.99 -3.83
CA PHE A 296 5.78 12.09 -2.81
C PHE A 296 5.68 12.71 -1.41
N ARG A 297 5.98 14.00 -1.25
CA ARG A 297 5.65 14.72 0.00
C ARG A 297 4.13 14.90 0.11
N PRO A 298 3.51 14.73 1.31
CA PRO A 298 2.11 15.08 1.53
C PRO A 298 1.80 16.49 0.99
N GLN A 299 2.64 17.48 1.32
CA GLN A 299 2.53 18.88 0.90
C GLN A 299 2.52 19.10 -0.63
N HIS A 300 3.06 18.15 -1.42
CA HIS A 300 3.12 18.21 -2.89
C HIS A 300 2.15 17.22 -3.57
N MET A 301 1.66 16.20 -2.84
CA MET A 301 0.40 15.48 -3.13
C MET A 301 -0.84 16.33 -2.83
N MET A 302 -0.68 17.51 -2.22
CA MET A 302 -1.77 18.40 -1.84
C MET A 302 -2.26 19.25 -3.02
N VAL A 303 -2.71 18.59 -4.08
CA VAL A 303 -3.75 19.21 -4.91
C VAL A 303 -5.06 18.96 -4.16
N ARG A 304 -5.65 20.02 -3.59
CA ARG A 304 -6.96 19.90 -2.96
C ARG A 304 -7.99 19.50 -4.01
N GLY A 305 -8.87 18.58 -3.66
CA GLY A 305 -10.01 18.19 -4.50
C GLY A 305 -9.71 17.12 -5.56
N VAL A 306 -8.54 16.49 -5.56
CA VAL A 306 -8.26 15.32 -6.43
C VAL A 306 -8.04 14.05 -5.62
N ILE A 307 -8.42 12.93 -6.24
CA ILE A 307 -8.25 11.58 -5.73
C ILE A 307 -6.80 11.13 -5.99
N GLU A 308 -6.16 10.62 -4.94
CA GLU A 308 -4.84 9.99 -5.06
C GLU A 308 -4.95 8.51 -5.44
N LEU A 309 -4.02 8.00 -6.25
CA LEU A 309 -4.00 6.59 -6.65
C LEU A 309 -2.64 5.95 -6.36
N ALA A 310 -2.68 4.79 -5.74
CA ALA A 310 -1.58 3.84 -5.64
C ALA A 310 -2.01 2.54 -6.33
N VAL A 311 -1.04 1.73 -6.77
CA VAL A 311 -1.31 0.39 -7.33
C VAL A 311 -0.52 -0.61 -6.53
N SER A 312 -1.19 -1.62 -5.99
CA SER A 312 -0.54 -2.77 -5.35
C SER A 312 -0.70 -4.00 -6.23
N GLU A 313 0.40 -4.67 -6.49
CA GLU A 313 0.39 -5.96 -7.17
C GLU A 313 0.10 -7.07 -6.14
N CYS A 314 -1.11 -7.62 -6.18
CA CYS A 314 -1.43 -8.83 -5.42
C CYS A 314 -0.82 -10.03 -6.13
N MET A 315 0.35 -10.48 -5.70
CA MET A 315 0.93 -11.74 -6.18
C MET A 315 0.11 -12.93 -5.64
N PHE A 316 -0.67 -13.57 -6.52
CA PHE A 316 -1.30 -14.85 -6.25
C PHE A 316 -0.26 -15.97 -6.29
N THR A 317 0.47 -16.19 -5.20
CA THR A 317 1.29 -17.41 -5.08
C THR A 317 0.36 -18.62 -4.90
N LYS A 318 0.48 -19.61 -5.79
CA LYS A 318 -0.20 -20.92 -5.67
C LYS A 318 0.05 -21.45 -4.26
N CYS A 319 -1.01 -21.60 -3.48
CA CYS A 319 -0.97 -22.30 -2.22
C CYS A 319 -0.79 -23.78 -2.53
N GLY A 320 0.46 -24.26 -2.51
CA GLY A 320 0.74 -25.67 -2.36
C GLY A 320 0.21 -26.11 -1.00
N THR A 321 -0.45 -27.26 -0.97
CA THR A 321 -0.98 -27.91 0.24
C THR A 321 0.06 -27.96 1.34
N ASN A 322 -0.06 -27.10 2.34
CA ASN A 322 0.42 -27.34 3.69
C ASN A 322 -0.43 -26.52 4.65
N GLN A 323 -0.97 -27.20 5.65
CA GLN A 323 -1.68 -26.61 6.78
C GLN A 323 -0.75 -25.62 7.47
N ASP A 324 -0.95 -24.31 7.29
CA ASP A 324 -0.42 -23.32 8.24
C ASP A 324 -1.25 -22.03 8.20
N GLN A 325 -2.08 -21.88 9.23
CA GLN A 325 -2.92 -20.72 9.47
C GLN A 325 -2.07 -19.61 10.08
N GLY A 326 -1.94 -18.48 9.38
CA GLY A 326 -1.32 -17.27 9.93
C GLY A 326 -0.63 -16.36 8.93
N ARG A 327 -1.23 -16.07 7.76
CA ARG A 327 -0.70 -15.04 6.86
C ARG A 327 -1.17 -13.64 7.28
N ALA A 328 -0.37 -13.01 8.13
CA ALA A 328 -0.31 -11.55 8.21
C ALA A 328 1.09 -11.14 7.75
N GLY A 329 1.25 -10.89 6.45
CA GLY A 329 2.56 -10.53 5.89
C GLY A 329 2.73 -10.54 4.37
N ASP A 330 1.68 -10.57 3.54
CA ASP A 330 1.86 -10.49 2.07
C ASP A 330 2.02 -9.01 1.61
N PHE A 331 3.11 -8.36 2.03
CA PHE A 331 3.71 -7.22 1.35
C PHE A 331 5.23 -7.37 1.42
N GLY A 332 5.78 -8.14 0.49
CA GLY A 332 7.21 -8.39 0.45
C GLY A 332 7.65 -9.19 -0.77
N CYS A 333 7.75 -8.52 -1.93
CA CYS A 333 8.74 -8.84 -2.96
C CYS A 333 9.02 -7.58 -3.78
N LEU A 334 10.04 -6.82 -3.35
CA LEU A 334 10.73 -5.84 -4.19
C LEU A 334 11.78 -6.61 -5.00
N HIS A 335 11.71 -6.45 -6.33
CA HIS A 335 12.60 -6.93 -7.41
C HIS A 335 12.23 -8.27 -8.06
N SER A 336 11.77 -8.17 -9.30
CA SER A 336 12.02 -9.17 -10.34
C SER A 336 12.20 -8.46 -11.68
N SER A 337 13.40 -8.62 -12.22
CA SER A 337 13.76 -8.34 -13.60
C SER A 337 12.92 -9.21 -14.55
N ALA A 338 11.92 -8.62 -15.21
CA ALA A 338 11.26 -9.25 -16.35
C ALA A 338 11.83 -8.65 -17.64
N ASN A 339 12.41 -9.53 -18.47
CA ASN A 339 12.82 -9.24 -19.85
C ASN A 339 11.62 -8.69 -20.63
N VAL A 340 11.63 -7.40 -20.91
CA VAL A 340 10.72 -6.77 -21.88
C VAL A 340 11.20 -7.17 -23.29
N PRO A 341 10.34 -7.70 -24.18
CA PRO A 341 10.70 -7.85 -25.57
C PRO A 341 11.00 -6.47 -26.16
N LYS A 342 12.17 -6.34 -26.80
CA LYS A 342 12.65 -5.09 -27.42
C LYS A 342 11.59 -4.50 -28.37
N CYS A 343 10.91 -3.46 -27.91
CA CYS A 343 10.35 -2.42 -28.78
C CYS A 343 11.09 -1.12 -28.46
N SER A 344 11.44 -0.40 -29.53
CA SER A 344 12.46 0.64 -29.62
C SER A 344 12.33 1.76 -28.57
N LEU A 345 13.24 1.77 -27.59
CA LEU A 345 13.63 2.95 -26.84
C LEU A 345 15.05 3.31 -27.27
N ASP A 346 15.18 3.95 -28.43
CA ASP A 346 16.35 4.76 -28.72
C ASP A 346 16.17 6.12 -28.03
N ASN A 347 17.25 6.54 -27.38
CA ASN A 347 17.48 7.77 -26.62
C ASN A 347 17.14 7.77 -25.12
N GLN A 348 18.18 8.15 -24.37
CA GLN A 348 18.23 8.57 -22.96
C GLN A 348 18.64 7.55 -21.90
N LEU A 349 19.63 6.70 -22.20
CA LEU A 349 20.50 6.14 -21.16
C LEU A 349 21.97 6.39 -21.53
N ILE A 350 22.63 7.27 -20.76
CA ILE A 350 24.09 7.42 -20.75
C ILE A 350 24.67 6.08 -20.31
N ARG A 351 25.22 5.31 -21.26
CA ARG A 351 25.91 4.05 -20.97
C ARG A 351 27.32 4.35 -20.46
N PRO A 352 27.78 3.73 -19.35
CA PRO A 352 29.20 3.70 -19.03
C PRO A 352 29.94 2.95 -20.15
N GLY A 353 31.02 3.56 -20.65
CA GLY A 353 31.86 2.95 -21.69
C GLY A 353 32.47 1.62 -21.24
N ARG A 354 32.69 0.73 -22.21
CA ARG A 354 33.34 -0.58 -22.05
C ARG A 354 34.59 -0.49 -21.18
N THR A 355 34.62 -1.25 -20.09
CA THR A 355 35.82 -1.53 -19.32
C THR A 355 36.74 -2.41 -20.17
N ILE A 356 37.86 -1.85 -20.63
CA ILE A 356 38.97 -2.62 -21.17
C ILE A 356 39.80 -3.06 -19.97
N HIS A 357 39.91 -4.38 -19.75
CA HIS A 357 40.85 -4.94 -18.79
C HIS A 357 42.27 -4.63 -19.27
N ASN A 358 43.02 -3.89 -18.47
CA ASN A 358 44.47 -3.90 -18.51
C ASN A 358 44.97 -4.19 -17.09
N ASP A 359 45.75 -5.25 -16.99
CA ASP A 359 46.55 -5.60 -15.82
C ASP A 359 47.52 -4.45 -15.52
N HIS A 360 47.45 -3.94 -14.28
CA HIS A 360 48.54 -3.45 -13.42
C HIS A 360 47.97 -2.49 -12.38
N GLY A 361 48.23 -2.80 -11.11
CA GLY A 361 47.71 -2.06 -9.96
C GLY A 361 48.29 -0.66 -9.83
N ALA A 362 47.41 0.33 -9.62
CA ALA A 362 47.60 1.48 -8.74
C ALA A 362 46.32 2.34 -8.76
N ILE A 363 45.75 2.57 -7.58
CA ILE A 363 44.61 3.47 -7.37
C ILE A 363 45.08 4.91 -7.64
N ARG A 364 44.47 5.60 -8.62
CA ARG A 364 44.55 7.06 -8.74
C ARG A 364 43.18 7.67 -9.01
N ALA A 365 42.88 8.70 -8.21
CA ALA A 365 41.70 9.53 -8.29
C ALA A 365 41.53 10.17 -9.68
N VAL A 366 40.31 10.15 -10.21
CA VAL A 366 39.96 10.83 -11.46
C VAL A 366 39.02 12.00 -11.19
N LYS A 367 39.53 13.19 -11.47
CA LYS A 367 38.87 14.49 -11.65
C LYS A 367 37.70 14.34 -12.67
N ARG A 368 36.47 14.71 -12.31
CA ARG A 368 35.36 14.84 -13.27
C ARG A 368 35.33 16.26 -13.85
N ARG A 369 35.36 16.35 -15.19
CA ARG A 369 34.88 17.52 -15.96
C ARG A 369 33.37 17.43 -16.09
#